data_AF-A0A0X8X2X9-F1
#
_entry.id   AF-A0A0X8X2X9-F1
#
_cell.length_a   1.000
_cell.length_b   1.000
_cell.length_c   1.000
_cell.angle_alpha   90.00
_cell.angle_beta   90.00
_cell.angle_gamma   90.00
#
_symmetry.space_group_name_H-M   'P 1'
#
loop_
_entity.id
_entity.type
_entity.pdbx_description
1 polymer ?
#
loop_
_entity_poly.entity_id
_entity_poly.type
_entity_poly.pdbx_seq_one_letter_code
_entity_poly.pdbx_strand_id
1 'polypeptide(L)'
;MKTDHIKEIKIDESGRLCIFPEKERFSMIWRSATEVHWDDKGLFLFSPKPREWSYFDWYKHIIKVVQEANCHLVITDKTVWIDIPPTLKEEIESFCNLI
;
A
#
# COMPACT_ATOMS: atom_id res chain seq x y z
N MET A 1 -0.82 13.75 12.57
CA MET A 1 -0.36 12.75 11.59
C MET A 1 0.30 11.62 12.34
N LYS A 2 -0.17 10.38 12.15
CA LYS A 2 0.44 9.17 12.72
C LYS A 2 1.45 8.58 11.75
N THR A 3 2.42 7.83 12.25
CA THR A 3 3.32 7.01 11.43
C THR A 3 3.09 5.55 11.76
N ASP A 4 2.96 4.71 10.75
CA ASP A 4 2.88 3.26 10.89
C ASP A 4 3.83 2.58 9.90
N HIS A 5 4.37 1.43 10.30
CA HIS A 5 5.29 0.69 9.43
C HIS A 5 4.50 -0.24 8.53
N ILE A 6 4.99 -0.43 7.31
CA ILE A 6 4.46 -1.45 6.41
C ILE A 6 5.09 -2.78 6.81
N LYS A 7 4.26 -3.69 7.31
CA LYS A 7 4.66 -5.06 7.64
C LYS A 7 4.90 -5.88 6.37
N GLU A 8 4.03 -5.76 5.39
CA GLU A 8 4.06 -6.57 4.17
C GLU A 8 3.54 -5.79 2.96
N ILE A 9 4.15 -6.03 1.80
CA ILE A 9 3.65 -5.64 0.49
C ILE A 9 3.54 -6.89 -0.36
N LYS A 10 2.35 -7.10 -0.96
CA LYS A 10 2.02 -8.32 -1.68
C LYS A 10 1.27 -8.04 -2.97
N ILE A 11 1.54 -8.80 -4.03
CA ILE A 11 0.57 -9.00 -5.12
C ILE A 11 -0.17 -10.30 -4.85
N ASP A 12 -1.49 -10.24 -4.66
CA ASP A 12 -2.27 -11.44 -4.33
C ASP A 12 -2.63 -12.28 -5.57
N GLU A 13 -3.25 -13.44 -5.34
CA GLU A 13 -3.67 -14.37 -6.40
C GLU A 13 -4.70 -13.75 -7.37
N SER A 14 -5.39 -12.68 -6.96
CA SER A 14 -6.30 -11.91 -7.82
C SER A 14 -5.58 -10.83 -8.63
N GLY A 15 -4.27 -10.66 -8.43
CA GLY A 15 -3.43 -9.63 -9.07
C GLY A 15 -3.61 -8.24 -8.48
N ARG A 16 -4.06 -8.12 -7.22
CA ARG A 16 -4.22 -6.85 -6.53
C ARG A 16 -2.95 -6.51 -5.77
N LEU A 17 -2.60 -5.22 -5.72
CA LEU A 17 -1.57 -4.75 -4.80
C LEU A 17 -2.18 -4.64 -3.41
N CYS A 18 -1.57 -5.30 -2.44
CA CYS A 18 -1.96 -5.29 -1.04
C CYS A 18 -0.84 -4.69 -0.17
N ILE A 19 -1.18 -3.76 0.71
CA ILE A 19 -0.27 -3.13 1.67
C ILE A 19 -0.80 -3.40 3.08
N PHE A 20 0.03 -4.00 3.93
CA PHE A 20 -0.31 -4.38 5.29
C PHE A 20 0.37 -3.44 6.29
N PRO A 21 -0.38 -2.50 6.91
CA PRO A 21 0.12 -1.71 8.02
C PRO A 21 0.34 -2.58 9.26
N GLU A 22 1.28 -2.22 10.11
CA GLU A 22 1.54 -2.96 11.36
C GLU A 22 0.41 -2.77 12.38
N LYS A 23 -0.15 -1.55 12.50
CA LYS A 23 -1.06 -1.17 13.60
C LYS A 23 -2.33 -0.48 13.16
N GLU A 24 -2.25 0.45 12.22
CA GLU A 24 -3.38 1.30 11.85
C GLU A 24 -4.41 0.52 11.02
N ARG A 25 -5.65 1.01 11.06
CA ARG A 25 -6.82 0.39 10.43
C ARG A 25 -7.56 1.46 9.65
N PHE A 26 -8.00 1.11 8.45
CA PHE A 26 -8.55 2.08 7.49
C PHE A 26 -9.99 1.75 7.09
N SER A 27 -10.83 1.36 8.05
CA SER A 27 -12.22 0.89 7.82
C SER A 27 -13.13 1.91 7.12
N MET A 28 -12.75 3.19 7.08
CA MET A 28 -13.49 4.26 6.42
C MET A 28 -12.87 4.72 5.10
N ILE A 29 -11.78 4.09 4.63
CA ILE A 29 -11.04 4.56 3.45
C ILE A 29 -11.87 4.51 2.17
N TRP A 30 -12.84 3.61 2.07
CA TRP A 30 -13.77 3.53 0.94
C TRP A 30 -14.53 4.84 0.68
N ARG A 31 -14.65 5.73 1.68
CA ARG A 31 -15.31 7.04 1.54
C ARG A 31 -14.53 8.03 0.69
N SER A 32 -13.25 7.78 0.42
CA SER A 32 -12.43 8.65 -0.43
C SER A 32 -12.84 8.61 -1.90
N ALA A 33 -13.59 7.59 -2.33
CA ALA A 33 -13.92 7.33 -3.74
C ALA A 33 -12.66 7.21 -4.64
N THR A 34 -11.57 6.67 -4.09
CA THR A 34 -10.26 6.57 -4.77
C THR A 34 -9.90 5.17 -5.29
N GLU A 35 -10.86 4.24 -5.29
CA GLU A 35 -10.66 2.80 -5.60
C GLU A 35 -9.65 2.07 -4.69
N VAL A 36 -9.25 2.70 -3.58
CA VAL A 36 -8.48 2.07 -2.51
C VAL A 36 -9.46 1.50 -1.51
N HIS A 37 -9.29 0.22 -1.21
CA HIS A 37 -10.16 -0.52 -0.30
C HIS A 37 -9.39 -1.00 0.93
N TRP A 38 -10.13 -1.31 1.99
CA TRP A 38 -9.61 -1.91 3.21
C TRP A 38 -10.31 -3.25 3.44
N ASP A 39 -9.53 -4.29 3.73
CA ASP A 39 -10.04 -5.59 4.16
C ASP A 39 -9.97 -5.69 5.70
N ASP A 40 -11.12 -5.65 6.38
CA ASP A 40 -11.19 -5.71 7.83
C ASP A 40 -10.80 -7.08 8.43
N LYS A 41 -10.82 -8.16 7.64
CA LYS A 41 -10.42 -9.49 8.12
C LYS A 41 -8.93 -9.72 7.93
N GLY A 42 -8.41 -9.35 6.76
CA GLY A 42 -6.99 -9.47 6.41
C GLY A 42 -6.12 -8.34 6.93
N LEU A 43 -6.74 -7.23 7.33
CA LEU A 43 -6.08 -6.03 7.88
C LEU A 43 -5.10 -5.39 6.89
N PHE A 44 -5.52 -5.22 5.64
CA PHE A 44 -4.72 -4.63 4.58
C PHE A 44 -5.49 -3.67 3.69
N LEU A 45 -4.75 -2.74 3.09
CA LEU A 45 -5.20 -1.88 2.00
C LEU A 45 -4.99 -2.61 0.68
N PHE A 46 -5.89 -2.43 -0.29
CA PHE A 46 -5.68 -3.00 -1.62
C PHE A 46 -6.20 -2.12 -2.75
N SER A 47 -5.52 -2.21 -3.89
CA SER A 47 -5.95 -1.66 -5.18
C SER A 47 -6.83 -2.66 -5.94
N PRO A 48 -7.55 -2.22 -7.00
CA PRO A 48 -7.97 -3.15 -8.04
C PRO A 48 -6.76 -3.76 -8.74
N LYS A 49 -6.98 -4.83 -9.50
CA LYS A 49 -5.97 -5.35 -10.42
C LYS A 49 -5.61 -4.26 -11.44
N PRO A 50 -4.31 -3.93 -11.64
CA PRO A 50 -3.86 -2.97 -12.64
C PRO A 50 -4.51 -3.14 -14.01
N ARG A 51 -4.85 -2.01 -14.62
CA ARG A 51 -5.31 -1.91 -16.02
C ARG A 51 -4.51 -0.83 -16.72
N GLU A 52 -4.86 0.43 -16.47
CA GLU A 52 -4.17 1.60 -17.02
C GLU A 52 -2.99 2.03 -16.15
N TRP A 53 -3.16 1.96 -14.83
CA TRP A 53 -2.12 2.28 -13.87
C TRP A 53 -1.22 1.09 -13.59
N SER A 54 0.08 1.33 -13.50
CA SER A 54 1.03 0.32 -13.04
C SER A 54 0.83 0.02 -11.55
N TYR A 55 1.43 -1.07 -11.07
CA TYR A 55 1.49 -1.34 -9.63
C TYR A 55 2.17 -0.22 -8.86
N PHE A 56 3.21 0.41 -9.43
CA PHE A 56 3.90 1.52 -8.79
C PHE A 56 3.02 2.78 -8.70
N ASP A 57 2.18 3.05 -9.70
CA ASP A 57 1.19 4.11 -9.65
C ASP A 57 0.15 3.87 -8.54
N TRP A 58 -0.33 2.63 -8.42
CA TRP A 58 -1.22 2.23 -7.33
C TRP A 58 -0.56 2.34 -5.96
N TYR A 59 0.72 1.99 -5.84
CA TYR A 59 1.47 2.17 -4.59
C TYR A 59 1.48 3.65 -4.17
N LYS A 60 1.95 4.55 -5.06
CA LYS A 60 2.00 6.00 -4.78
C LYS A 60 0.62 6.54 -4.41
N HIS A 61 -0.42 6.09 -5.10
CA HIS A 61 -1.79 6.50 -4.83
C HIS A 61 -2.29 6.02 -3.46
N ILE A 62 -2.06 4.76 -3.09
CA ILE A 62 -2.42 4.24 -1.75
C ILE A 62 -1.71 5.06 -0.66
N ILE A 63 -0.40 5.33 -0.81
CA ILE A 63 0.35 6.14 0.16
C ILE A 63 -0.28 7.53 0.33
N LYS A 64 -0.64 8.18 -0.78
CA LYS A 64 -1.31 9.49 -0.76
C LYS A 64 -2.67 9.44 -0.06
N VAL A 65 -3.51 8.46 -0.38
CA VAL A 65 -4.84 8.31 0.24
C VAL A 65 -4.73 8.08 1.74
N VAL A 66 -3.75 7.29 2.18
CA VAL A 66 -3.49 7.05 3.60
C VAL A 66 -2.99 8.32 4.31
N GLN A 67 -2.17 9.13 3.63
CA GLN A 67 -1.73 10.43 4.13
C GLN A 67 -2.90 11.41 4.32
N GLU A 68 -3.84 11.44 3.38
CA GLU A 68 -5.09 12.21 3.51
C GLU A 68 -5.96 11.70 4.67
N ALA A 69 -5.85 10.40 5.01
CA ALA A 69 -6.41 9.81 6.22
C ALA A 69 -5.56 10.02 7.50
N ASN A 70 -4.63 10.99 7.48
CA ASN A 70 -3.80 11.42 8.62
C ASN A 70 -2.81 10.35 9.14
N CYS A 71 -2.39 9.42 8.27
CA CYS A 71 -1.38 8.39 8.56
C CYS A 71 -0.29 8.36 7.48
N HIS A 72 0.96 8.18 7.87
CA HIS A 72 2.09 8.00 6.97
C HIS A 72 2.61 6.57 7.10
N LEU A 73 2.62 5.82 5.99
CA LEU A 73 3.13 4.46 5.93
C LEU A 73 4.59 4.45 5.50
N VAL A 74 5.42 3.74 6.25
CA VAL A 74 6.88 3.73 6.04
C VAL A 74 7.38 2.30 5.80
N ILE A 75 8.19 2.13 4.78
CA ILE A 75 8.93 0.88 4.52
C ILE A 75 10.13 0.82 5.45
N THR A 76 10.42 -0.38 5.95
CA THR A 76 11.59 -0.65 6.79
C THR A 76 12.35 -1.85 6.26
N ASP A 77 13.53 -2.11 6.82
CA ASP A 77 14.29 -3.34 6.59
C ASP A 77 13.52 -4.62 6.99
N LYS A 78 12.48 -4.49 7.81
CA LYS A 78 11.60 -5.57 8.24
C LYS A 78 10.38 -5.79 7.35
N THR A 79 10.15 -4.91 6.36
CA THR A 79 9.02 -5.06 5.44
C THR A 79 9.19 -6.32 4.59
N VAL A 80 8.20 -7.22 4.64
CA VAL A 80 8.18 -8.46 3.86
C VAL A 80 7.60 -8.19 2.48
N TRP A 81 8.19 -8.77 1.45
CA TRP A 81 7.77 -8.62 0.06
C TRP A 81 7.33 -9.98 -0.47
N ILE A 82 6.09 -10.09 -0.94
CA ILE A 82 5.52 -11.36 -1.43
C ILE A 82 5.04 -11.17 -2.87
N ASP A 83 5.56 -11.98 -3.79
CA ASP A 83 5.21 -11.95 -5.21
C ASP A 83 5.38 -10.56 -5.88
N ILE A 84 6.34 -9.77 -5.37
CA ILE A 84 6.71 -8.46 -5.92
C ILE A 84 7.95 -8.62 -6.82
N PRO A 85 7.87 -8.26 -8.12
CA PRO A 85 9.04 -8.26 -9.00
C PRO A 85 10.16 -7.35 -8.49
N PRO A 86 11.45 -7.72 -8.64
CA PRO A 86 12.57 -6.90 -8.15
C PRO A 86 12.55 -5.45 -8.64
N THR A 87 12.20 -5.22 -9.90
CA THR A 87 12.10 -3.88 -10.49
C THR A 87 11.06 -3.01 -9.79
N LEU A 88 9.89 -3.57 -9.48
CA LEU A 88 8.83 -2.84 -8.75
C LEU A 88 9.24 -2.55 -7.31
N LYS A 89 9.93 -3.49 -6.66
CA LYS A 89 10.48 -3.28 -5.32
C LYS A 89 11.48 -2.11 -5.32
N GLU A 90 12.41 -2.09 -6.27
CA GLU A 90 13.39 -1.00 -6.41
C GLU A 90 12.73 0.36 -6.65
N GLU A 91 11.68 0.42 -7.49
CA GLU A 91 10.89 1.65 -7.71
C GLU A 91 10.25 2.16 -6.41
N ILE A 92 9.64 1.26 -5.64
CA ILE A 92 8.99 1.57 -4.38
C ILE A 92 10.00 2.04 -3.33
N GLU A 93 11.11 1.32 -3.14
CA GLU A 93 12.16 1.68 -2.19
C GLU A 93 12.81 3.02 -2.56
N SER A 94 13.07 3.25 -3.85
CA SER A 94 13.61 4.53 -4.34
C SER A 94 12.66 5.69 -4.09
N PHE A 95 11.35 5.49 -4.27
CA PHE A 95 10.34 6.51 -3.96
C PHE A 95 10.33 6.87 -2.48
N CYS A 96 10.39 5.88 -1.58
CA CYS A 96 10.40 6.13 -0.14
C CYS A 96 11.65 6.90 0.34
N ASN A 97 12.77 6.81 -0.36
CA ASN A 97 13.97 7.58 -0.02
C ASN A 97 13.89 9.08 -0.42
N LEU A 98 12.85 9.48 -1.15
CA LEU A 98 12.67 10.84 -1.69
C LEU A 98 11.64 11.69 -0.91
N ILE A 99 10.94 11.10 0.06
CA ILE A 99 9.88 11.71 0.89
C ILE A 99 10.27 11.66 2.36
#